data_AF-A0A661UG36-F1
#
_entry.id   AF-A0A661UG36-F1
#
_cell.length_a   1.000
_cell.length_b   1.000
_cell.length_c   1.000
_cell.angle_alpha   90.00
_cell.angle_beta   90.00
_cell.angle_gamma   90.00
#
_symmetry.space_group_name_H-M   'P 1'
#
loop_
_entity.id
_entity.type
_entity.pdbx_description
1 polymer ?
#
loop_
_entity_poly.entity_id
_entity_poly.type
_entity_poly.pdbx_seq_one_letter_code
_entity_poly.pdbx_strand_id
1 'polypeptide(L)'
;VLFIEVATMPGSGQLLLTGHLGEVMKESAQAARSFARSRAEEFGLPADFHSKMDIHIHVPAGAIPKDGPSAGITIAVALISALSKRPVRANVAMTGEITLRGNILPIGGLKEKILAAQRAGITEVLLPAENQKEFSEVEDKIKAGLKFHFVTHIEEALKIAFADSPKPQTSN
;
A
#
# COMPACT_ATOMS: atom_id res chain seq x y z
N VAL A 1 5.10 7.11 10.68
CA VAL A 1 5.12 6.32 9.43
C VAL A 1 4.92 4.86 9.79
N LEU A 2 4.15 4.12 9.00
CA LEU A 2 3.97 2.68 9.17
C LEU A 2 4.69 1.96 8.02
N PHE A 3 5.41 0.90 8.35
CA PHE A 3 5.98 -0.02 7.37
C PHE A 3 5.09 -1.25 7.31
N ILE A 4 4.73 -1.69 6.11
CA ILE A 4 3.87 -2.85 5.89
C ILE A 4 4.70 -3.91 5.19
N GLU A 5 4.74 -5.09 5.79
CA GLU A 5 5.47 -6.24 5.28
C GLU A 5 4.47 -7.30 4.82
N VAL A 6 4.75 -7.91 3.67
CA VAL A 6 3.95 -9.01 3.13
C VAL A 6 4.86 -10.17 2.76
N ALA A 7 4.64 -11.31 3.40
CA ALA A 7 5.27 -12.58 3.06
C ALA A 7 4.26 -13.48 2.33
N THR A 8 4.76 -14.23 1.35
CA THR A 8 4.00 -15.25 0.63
C THR A 8 4.72 -16.58 0.76
N MET A 9 4.03 -17.64 1.14
CA MET A 9 4.58 -18.99 1.27
C MET A 9 3.63 -20.03 0.69
N PRO A 10 4.12 -21.22 0.26
CA PRO A 10 3.26 -22.33 -0.08
C PRO A 10 2.32 -22.67 1.08
N GLY A 11 1.04 -22.89 0.80
CA GLY A 11 0.04 -23.06 1.83
C GLY A 11 -1.35 -23.40 1.30
N SER A 12 -2.37 -23.07 2.07
CA SER A 12 -3.78 -23.44 1.81
C SER A 12 -4.67 -22.25 1.48
N GLY A 13 -4.08 -21.06 1.31
CA GLY A 13 -4.82 -19.83 1.00
C GLY A 13 -5.13 -18.96 2.22
N GLN A 14 -4.45 -19.18 3.35
CA GLN A 14 -4.68 -18.42 4.58
C GLN A 14 -4.21 -16.97 4.46
N LEU A 15 -4.92 -16.07 5.12
CA LEU A 15 -4.51 -14.67 5.32
C LEU A 15 -4.21 -14.44 6.80
N LEU A 16 -2.93 -14.32 7.12
CA LEU A 16 -2.42 -14.05 8.46
C LEU A 16 -2.22 -12.55 8.60
N LEU A 17 -2.79 -11.97 9.66
CA LEU A 17 -2.73 -10.54 9.94
C LEU A 17 -2.14 -10.31 11.34
N THR A 18 -1.03 -9.58 11.43
CA THR A 18 -0.31 -9.38 12.69
C THR A 18 0.21 -7.95 12.82
N GLY A 19 0.60 -7.56 14.05
CA GLY A 19 1.09 -6.20 14.32
C GLY A 19 0.08 -5.32 15.09
N HIS A 20 -0.80 -5.93 15.89
CA HIS A 20 -1.82 -5.24 16.69
C HIS A 20 -2.81 -4.43 15.84
N LEU A 21 -3.32 -5.06 14.78
CA LEU A 21 -4.26 -4.44 13.86
C LEU A 21 -5.67 -4.43 14.47
N GLY A 22 -6.33 -3.29 14.43
CA GLY A 22 -7.77 -3.19 14.71
C GLY A 22 -8.62 -3.74 13.55
N GLU A 23 -9.93 -3.81 13.77
CA GLU A 23 -10.85 -4.46 12.83
C GLU A 23 -10.91 -3.74 11.47
N VAL A 24 -10.88 -2.40 11.46
CA VAL A 24 -10.95 -1.63 10.20
C VAL A 24 -9.72 -1.86 9.33
N MET A 25 -8.55 -1.95 9.96
CA MET A 25 -7.32 -2.26 9.22
C MET A 25 -7.28 -3.72 8.72
N LYS A 26 -7.88 -4.66 9.46
CA LYS A 26 -8.05 -6.06 9.00
C LYS A 26 -9.00 -6.14 7.81
N GLU A 27 -10.13 -5.43 7.84
CA GLU A 27 -11.06 -5.33 6.72
C GLU A 27 -10.38 -4.74 5.48
N SER A 28 -9.57 -3.70 5.67
CA SER A 28 -8.77 -3.09 4.58
C SER A 28 -7.83 -4.12 3.93
N ALA A 29 -7.20 -4.99 4.72
CA ALA A 29 -6.36 -6.06 4.20
C ALA A 29 -7.15 -7.12 3.43
N GLN A 30 -8.36 -7.45 3.88
CA GLN A 30 -9.26 -8.37 3.18
C GLN A 30 -9.78 -7.77 1.86
N ALA A 31 -10.10 -6.48 1.85
CA ALA A 31 -10.51 -5.76 0.65
C ALA A 31 -9.38 -5.72 -0.38
N ALA A 32 -8.15 -5.40 0.05
CA ALA A 32 -6.96 -5.42 -0.79
C ALA A 32 -6.70 -6.81 -1.40
N ARG A 33 -6.81 -7.89 -0.61
CA ARG A 33 -6.69 -9.28 -1.10
C ARG A 33 -7.77 -9.63 -2.12
N SER A 34 -9.01 -9.22 -1.85
CA SER A 34 -10.14 -9.48 -2.75
C SER A 34 -9.99 -8.76 -4.08
N PHE A 35 -9.54 -7.50 -4.07
CA PHE A 35 -9.22 -6.73 -5.26
C PHE A 35 -8.06 -7.37 -6.05
N ALA A 36 -6.95 -7.72 -5.38
CA ALA A 36 -5.83 -8.38 -6.04
C ALA A 36 -6.26 -9.70 -6.71
N ARG A 37 -7.14 -10.47 -6.05
CA ARG A 37 -7.70 -11.70 -6.61
C ARG A 37 -8.58 -11.45 -7.83
N SER A 38 -9.46 -10.45 -7.80
CA SER A 38 -10.38 -10.17 -8.91
C SER A 38 -9.66 -9.65 -10.16
N ARG A 39 -8.42 -9.18 -10.01
CA ARG A 39 -7.57 -8.62 -11.07
C ARG A 39 -6.25 -9.39 -11.24
N ALA A 40 -6.21 -10.65 -10.81
CA ALA A 40 -4.99 -11.44 -10.76
C ALA A 40 -4.28 -11.53 -12.13
N GLU A 41 -5.05 -11.77 -13.20
CA GLU A 41 -4.50 -11.85 -14.56
C GLU A 41 -3.88 -10.52 -15.00
N GLU A 42 -4.58 -9.40 -14.80
CA GLU A 42 -4.12 -8.08 -15.22
C GLU A 42 -2.82 -7.64 -14.51
N PHE A 43 -2.64 -8.04 -13.25
CA PHE A 43 -1.44 -7.71 -12.49
C PHE A 43 -0.35 -8.79 -12.56
N GLY A 44 -0.55 -9.85 -13.35
CA GLY A 44 0.41 -10.95 -13.49
C GLY A 44 0.61 -11.75 -12.19
N LEU A 45 -0.45 -11.92 -11.40
CA LEU A 45 -0.43 -12.68 -10.15
C LEU A 45 -0.71 -14.16 -10.42
N PRO A 46 -0.16 -15.10 -9.61
CA PRO A 46 -0.47 -16.52 -9.77
C PRO A 46 -1.97 -16.80 -9.63
N ALA A 47 -2.63 -17.37 -10.65
CA ALA A 47 -4.09 -17.52 -10.67
C ALA A 47 -4.66 -18.31 -9.45
N ASP A 48 -3.86 -19.22 -8.90
CA ASP A 48 -4.18 -20.08 -7.77
C ASP A 48 -3.60 -19.62 -6.43
N PHE A 49 -3.04 -18.39 -6.34
CA PHE A 49 -2.47 -17.88 -5.08
C PHE A 49 -3.49 -17.95 -3.93
N HIS A 50 -4.77 -17.76 -4.23
CA HIS A 50 -5.84 -17.72 -3.24
C HIS A 50 -6.09 -19.07 -2.54
N SER A 51 -5.61 -20.18 -3.08
CA SER A 51 -5.79 -21.54 -2.55
C SER A 51 -4.48 -22.30 -2.32
N LYS A 52 -3.38 -21.89 -2.96
CA LYS A 52 -2.07 -22.55 -2.82
C LYS A 52 -1.01 -21.74 -2.09
N MET A 53 -1.31 -20.50 -1.72
CA MET A 53 -0.35 -19.63 -1.04
C MET A 53 -0.96 -19.04 0.21
N ASP A 54 -0.25 -19.16 1.32
CA ASP A 54 -0.55 -18.38 2.51
C ASP A 54 0.11 -17.01 2.37
N ILE A 55 -0.63 -15.98 2.80
CA ILE A 55 -0.22 -14.57 2.78
C ILE A 55 -0.16 -14.10 4.22
N HIS A 56 0.97 -13.53 4.62
CA HIS A 56 1.14 -12.93 5.94
C HIS A 56 1.42 -11.44 5.80
N ILE A 57 0.49 -10.61 6.27
CA ILE A 57 0.63 -9.16 6.36
C ILE A 57 1.00 -8.81 7.80
N HIS A 58 2.15 -8.17 7.96
CA HIS A 58 2.67 -7.71 9.24
C HIS A 58 2.88 -6.19 9.23
N VAL A 59 2.49 -5.54 10.32
CA VAL A 59 2.72 -4.09 10.51
C VAL A 59 3.44 -3.85 11.85
N PRO A 60 4.77 -3.71 11.84
CA PRO A 60 5.55 -3.40 13.05
C PRO A 60 5.18 -2.02 13.63
N ALA A 61 5.37 -1.75 14.92
CA ALA A 61 5.78 -2.61 16.03
C ALA A 61 4.57 -3.25 16.72
N GLY A 62 4.64 -4.54 17.07
CA GLY A 62 3.48 -5.32 17.54
C GLY A 62 2.83 -4.88 18.86
N ALA A 63 3.42 -3.95 19.61
CA ALA A 63 2.84 -3.45 20.85
C ALA A 63 1.89 -2.25 20.63
N ILE A 64 2.06 -1.49 19.56
CA ILE A 64 1.29 -0.25 19.31
C ILE A 64 0.05 -0.59 18.48
N PRO A 65 -1.18 -0.34 18.98
CA PRO A 65 -2.40 -0.53 18.21
C PRO A 65 -2.38 0.27 16.92
N LYS A 66 -2.81 -0.34 15.82
CA LYS A 66 -2.90 0.30 14.49
C LYS A 66 -4.28 0.04 13.93
N ASP A 67 -5.02 1.09 13.65
CA ASP A 67 -6.36 0.95 13.10
C ASP A 67 -6.69 2.08 12.13
N GLY A 68 -7.73 1.86 11.34
CA GLY A 68 -8.24 2.79 10.34
C GLY A 68 -7.93 2.38 8.90
N PRO A 69 -8.70 2.89 7.93
CA PRO A 69 -8.69 2.38 6.56
C PRO A 69 -7.58 2.98 5.69
N SER A 70 -6.91 4.02 6.17
CA SER A 70 -6.01 4.87 5.39
C SER A 70 -4.71 4.23 4.89
N ALA A 71 -4.47 2.97 5.25
CA ALA A 71 -3.35 2.15 4.78
C ALA A 71 -3.77 1.12 3.71
N GLY A 72 -5.05 1.11 3.29
CA GLY A 72 -5.58 0.15 2.33
C GLY A 72 -4.81 0.13 1.01
N ILE A 73 -4.49 1.31 0.46
CA ILE A 73 -3.64 1.42 -0.74
C ILE A 73 -2.25 0.81 -0.53
N THR A 74 -1.62 1.06 0.62
CA THR A 74 -0.29 0.56 0.97
C THR A 74 -0.30 -0.97 1.09
N ILE A 75 -1.33 -1.53 1.73
CA ILE A 75 -1.51 -2.98 1.86
C ILE A 75 -1.69 -3.62 0.47
N ALA A 76 -2.51 -3.02 -0.40
CA ALA A 76 -2.72 -3.51 -1.74
C ALA A 76 -1.44 -3.49 -2.60
N VAL A 77 -0.68 -2.39 -2.58
CA VAL A 77 0.60 -2.29 -3.29
C VAL A 77 1.60 -3.33 -2.76
N ALA A 78 1.74 -3.47 -1.45
CA ALA A 78 2.67 -4.44 -0.85
C ALA A 78 2.28 -5.89 -1.18
N LEU A 79 0.98 -6.20 -1.18
CA LEU A 79 0.46 -7.51 -1.56
C LEU A 79 0.74 -7.82 -3.03
N ILE A 80 0.42 -6.89 -3.93
CA ILE A 80 0.64 -7.04 -5.37
C ILE A 80 2.13 -7.17 -5.66
N SER A 81 2.99 -6.39 -4.98
CA SER A 81 4.46 -6.52 -5.03
C SER A 81 4.90 -7.94 -4.68
N ALA A 82 4.47 -8.47 -3.53
CA ALA A 82 4.90 -9.77 -3.04
C ALA A 82 4.46 -10.94 -3.95
N LEU A 83 3.26 -10.83 -4.53
CA LEU A 83 2.70 -11.83 -5.44
C LEU A 83 3.30 -11.76 -6.85
N SER A 84 3.52 -10.55 -7.39
CA SER A 84 4.07 -10.34 -8.74
C SER A 84 5.61 -10.33 -8.79
N LYS A 85 6.27 -10.36 -7.63
CA LYS A 85 7.74 -10.24 -7.49
C LYS A 85 8.31 -8.94 -8.08
N ARG A 86 7.53 -7.86 -8.03
CA ARG A 86 7.93 -6.53 -8.50
C ARG A 86 8.28 -5.64 -7.30
N PRO A 87 9.52 -5.14 -7.19
CA PRO A 87 9.94 -4.36 -6.02
C PRO A 87 9.25 -2.98 -5.97
N VAL A 88 8.87 -2.58 -4.75
CA VAL A 88 8.39 -1.22 -4.45
C VAL A 88 9.59 -0.30 -4.26
N ARG A 89 9.49 0.94 -4.76
CA ARG A 89 10.49 1.99 -4.57
C ARG A 89 10.58 2.40 -3.11
N ALA A 90 11.80 2.44 -2.58
CA ALA A 90 12.06 2.76 -1.17
C ALA A 90 11.73 4.21 -0.78
N ASN A 91 11.66 5.14 -1.75
CA ASN A 91 11.47 6.57 -1.51
C ASN A 91 10.04 7.06 -1.69
N VAL A 92 9.06 6.15 -1.69
CA VAL A 92 7.64 6.43 -1.92
C VAL A 92 6.82 6.08 -0.68
N ALA A 93 6.03 7.03 -0.18
CA ALA A 93 4.97 6.80 0.80
C ALA A 93 3.59 6.97 0.16
N MET A 94 2.58 6.34 0.74
CA MET A 94 1.21 6.42 0.25
C MET A 94 0.21 6.32 1.39
N THR A 95 -0.95 6.95 1.23
CA THR A 95 -2.10 6.84 2.13
C THR A 95 -3.38 6.92 1.30
N GLY A 96 -4.42 6.23 1.75
CA GLY A 96 -5.67 6.11 1.01
C GLY A 96 -6.41 4.85 1.42
N GLU A 97 -7.72 4.96 1.55
CA GLU A 97 -8.60 3.81 1.71
C GLU A 97 -8.85 3.19 0.34
N ILE A 98 -8.81 1.84 0.26
CA ILE A 98 -9.05 1.11 -0.98
C ILE A 98 -10.42 0.46 -0.97
N THR A 99 -11.15 0.59 -2.08
CA THR A 99 -12.41 -0.12 -2.28
C THR A 99 -12.19 -1.47 -2.98
N LEU A 100 -13.19 -2.36 -2.95
CA LEU A 100 -13.18 -3.61 -3.73
C LEU A 100 -13.09 -3.40 -5.24
N ARG A 101 -13.31 -2.17 -5.72
CA ARG A 101 -13.21 -1.80 -7.15
C ARG A 101 -11.86 -1.19 -7.51
N GLY A 102 -10.99 -0.90 -6.53
CA GLY A 102 -9.68 -0.28 -6.76
C GLY A 102 -9.64 1.25 -6.62
N ASN A 103 -10.79 1.90 -6.40
CA ASN A 103 -10.86 3.34 -6.11
C ASN A 103 -10.13 3.66 -4.80
N ILE A 104 -9.48 4.82 -4.77
CA ILE A 104 -8.77 5.36 -3.61
C ILE A 104 -9.60 6.50 -2.99
N LEU A 105 -10.10 6.27 -1.78
CA LEU A 105 -10.96 7.20 -1.05
C LEU A 105 -10.15 8.17 -0.16
N PRO A 106 -10.69 9.37 0.13
CA PRO A 106 -10.02 10.36 0.95
C PRO A 106 -9.79 9.87 2.37
N ILE A 107 -8.77 10.44 3.01
CA ILE A 107 -8.38 10.12 4.38
C ILE A 107 -8.34 11.39 5.24
N GLY A 108 -8.33 11.23 6.56
CA GLY A 108 -8.08 12.34 7.48
C GLY A 108 -6.61 12.43 7.93
N GLY A 109 -6.26 13.57 8.53
CA GLY A 109 -4.96 13.82 9.15
C GLY A 109 -3.84 14.02 8.13
N LEU A 110 -4.13 14.75 7.04
CA LEU A 110 -3.20 14.87 5.93
C LEU A 110 -1.91 15.60 6.35
N LYS A 111 -2.03 16.66 7.15
CA LYS A 111 -0.90 17.45 7.65
C LYS A 111 0.09 16.58 8.42
N GLU A 112 -0.40 15.77 9.34
CA GLU A 112 0.41 14.88 10.18
C GLU A 112 1.10 13.80 9.35
N LYS A 113 0.40 13.26 8.34
CA LYS A 113 0.94 12.25 7.43
C LYS A 113 2.05 12.77 6.54
N ILE A 114 1.89 13.97 5.98
CA ILE A 114 2.93 14.61 5.16
C ILE A 114 4.15 14.92 6.02
N LEU A 115 3.96 15.48 7.23
CA LEU A 115 5.04 15.74 8.16
C LEU A 115 5.78 14.45 8.57
N ALA A 116 5.06 13.35 8.77
CA ALA A 116 5.65 12.06 9.07
C ALA A 116 6.48 11.51 7.88
N ALA A 117 6.00 11.66 6.65
CA ALA A 117 6.73 11.28 5.44
C ALA A 117 8.02 12.11 5.29
N GLN A 118 7.93 13.43 5.47
CA GLN A 118 9.09 14.33 5.45
C GLN A 118 10.15 13.91 6.47
N ARG A 119 9.75 13.65 7.72
CA ARG A 119 10.65 13.20 8.80
C ARG A 119 11.28 11.84 8.55
N ALA A 120 10.63 10.98 7.78
CA ALA A 120 11.15 9.67 7.41
C ALA A 120 12.09 9.71 6.19
N GLY A 121 12.38 10.89 5.63
CA GLY A 121 13.27 11.04 4.47
C GLY A 121 12.65 10.54 3.16
N ILE A 122 11.32 10.42 3.10
CA ILE A 122 10.59 10.13 1.87
C ILE A 122 10.69 11.33 0.93
N THR A 123 10.72 11.08 -0.39
CA THR A 123 10.76 12.14 -1.40
C THR A 123 9.48 12.22 -2.22
N GLU A 124 8.70 11.14 -2.28
CA GLU A 124 7.44 11.09 -3.03
C GLU A 124 6.28 10.58 -2.18
N VAL A 125 5.13 11.25 -2.25
CA VAL A 125 3.94 10.92 -1.46
C VAL A 125 2.72 10.79 -2.38
N LEU A 126 2.05 9.64 -2.35
CA LEU A 126 0.78 9.40 -3.03
C LEU A 126 -0.36 9.71 -2.08
N LEU A 127 -1.28 10.55 -2.55
CA LEU A 127 -2.45 11.01 -1.82
C LEU A 127 -3.72 10.74 -2.63
N PRO A 128 -4.88 10.51 -1.99
CA PRO A 128 -6.15 10.43 -2.71
C PRO A 128 -6.44 11.76 -3.43
N ALA A 129 -6.94 11.70 -4.65
CA ALA A 129 -7.25 12.91 -5.43
C ALA A 129 -8.26 13.83 -4.71
N GLU A 130 -9.21 13.25 -3.98
CA GLU A 130 -10.20 13.99 -3.21
C GLU A 130 -9.60 14.77 -2.02
N ASN A 131 -8.38 14.45 -1.57
CA ASN A 131 -7.68 15.21 -0.53
C ASN A 131 -7.03 16.52 -1.05
N GLN A 132 -7.14 16.87 -2.34
CA GLN A 132 -6.54 18.10 -2.87
C GLN A 132 -7.00 19.38 -2.16
N LYS A 133 -8.27 19.43 -1.72
CA LYS A 133 -8.80 20.59 -0.99
C LYS A 133 -8.08 20.77 0.35
N GLU A 134 -8.05 19.73 1.18
CA GLU A 134 -7.31 19.73 2.47
C GLU A 134 -5.81 19.96 2.24
N PHE A 135 -5.24 19.40 1.18
CA PHE A 135 -3.85 19.61 0.80
C PHE A 135 -3.53 21.08 0.54
N SER A 136 -4.44 21.83 -0.08
CA SER A 136 -4.22 23.26 -0.35
C SER A 136 -4.04 24.09 0.92
N GLU A 137 -4.61 23.64 2.04
CA GLU A 137 -4.55 24.30 3.36
C GLU A 137 -3.26 23.95 4.14
N VAL A 138 -2.50 22.94 3.70
CA VAL A 138 -1.23 22.56 4.33
C VAL A 138 -0.14 23.59 4.01
N GLU A 139 0.59 24.05 5.03
CA GLU A 139 1.66 25.05 4.92
C GLU A 139 2.81 24.58 4.00
N ASP A 140 3.33 25.46 3.13
CA ASP A 140 4.37 25.13 2.15
C ASP A 140 5.65 24.56 2.77
N LYS A 141 6.00 24.99 3.99
CA LYS A 141 7.14 24.47 4.75
C LYS A 141 7.06 22.96 5.02
N ILE A 142 5.85 22.41 5.12
CA ILE A 142 5.59 20.98 5.34
C ILE A 142 5.64 20.21 4.01
N LYS A 143 5.25 20.87 2.92
CA LYS A 143 5.31 20.32 1.55
C LYS A 143 6.72 20.35 0.96
N ALA A 144 7.59 21.22 1.47
CA ALA A 144 8.91 21.47 0.94
C ALA A 144 9.76 20.18 0.85
N GLY A 145 10.35 19.95 -0.33
CA GLY A 145 11.21 18.80 -0.61
C GLY A 145 10.46 17.50 -0.93
N LEU A 146 9.12 17.51 -0.96
CA LEU A 146 8.29 16.37 -1.31
C LEU A 146 7.62 16.58 -2.67
N LYS A 147 7.61 15.52 -3.49
CA LYS A 147 6.79 15.42 -4.69
C LYS A 147 5.48 14.71 -4.36
N PHE A 148 4.35 15.32 -4.71
CA PHE A 148 3.03 14.76 -4.44
C PHE A 148 2.40 14.21 -5.71
N HIS A 149 1.76 13.05 -5.59
CA HIS A 149 0.97 12.43 -6.65
C HIS A 149 -0.45 12.21 -6.15
N PHE A 150 -1.43 12.73 -6.88
CA PHE A 150 -2.84 12.57 -6.55
C PHE A 150 -3.40 11.42 -7.38
N VAL A 151 -3.87 10.37 -6.71
CA VAL A 151 -4.34 9.15 -7.37
C VAL A 151 -5.83 8.95 -7.11
N THR A 152 -6.55 8.49 -8.13
CA THR A 152 -7.97 8.11 -8.02
C THR A 152 -8.14 6.60 -7.91
N HIS A 153 -7.19 5.85 -8.48
CA HIS A 153 -7.25 4.40 -8.59
C HIS A 153 -5.89 3.74 -8.31
N ILE A 154 -5.91 2.52 -7.78
CA ILE A 154 -4.72 1.77 -7.38
C ILE A 154 -3.73 1.52 -8.54
N GLU A 155 -4.20 1.41 -9.79
CA GLU A 155 -3.39 1.27 -11.00
C GLU A 155 -2.42 2.46 -11.17
N GLU A 156 -2.84 3.68 -10.83
CA GLU A 156 -1.96 4.85 -10.84
C GLU A 156 -0.87 4.72 -9.78
N ALA A 157 -1.25 4.25 -8.59
CA ALA A 157 -0.31 4.04 -7.49
C ALA A 157 0.72 2.95 -7.81
N LEU A 158 0.32 1.84 -8.44
CA LEU A 158 1.23 0.77 -8.86
C LEU A 158 2.25 1.26 -9.89
N LYS A 159 1.84 2.12 -10.83
CA LYS A 159 2.73 2.74 -11.83
C LYS A 159 3.81 3.60 -11.19
N ILE A 160 3.46 4.35 -10.13
CA ILE A 160 4.40 5.24 -9.43
C ILE A 160 5.27 4.47 -8.43
N ALA A 161 4.69 3.48 -7.75
CA ALA A 161 5.29 2.79 -6.62
C ALA A 161 6.26 1.69 -7.02
N PHE A 162 6.06 1.03 -8.16
CA PHE A 162 7.00 0.00 -8.62
C PHE A 162 8.21 0.62 -9.30
N ALA A 163 9.39 0.06 -9.04
CA ALA A 163 10.59 0.45 -9.76
C ALA A 163 10.48 0.00 -11.22
N ASP A 164 11.00 0.79 -12.16
CA ASP A 164 11.27 0.31 -13.51
C ASP A 164 12.20 -0.89 -13.39
N SER A 165 11.71 -2.08 -13.72
CA SER A 165 12.42 -3.34 -13.44
C SER A 165 13.84 -3.34 -14.02
N PRO A 166 14.89 -3.67 -13.25
CA PRO A 166 15.95 -4.48 -13.82
C PRO A 166 15.31 -5.84 -14.13
N LYS A 167 15.43 -6.32 -15.37
CA LYS A 167 15.06 -7.71 -15.70
C LYS A 167 15.68 -8.65 -14.66
N PRO A 168 14.96 -9.63 -14.12
CA PRO A 168 15.56 -10.62 -13.24
C PRO A 168 16.73 -11.27 -13.98
N GLN A 169 17.92 -11.18 -13.39
CA GLN A 169 19.08 -11.94 -13.87
C GLN A 169 18.72 -13.42 -13.73
N THR A 170 18.53 -14.09 -14.86
CA THR A 170 18.50 -15.54 -14.93
C THR A 170 19.85 -16.03 -14.41
N SER A 171 19.85 -16.64 -13.23
CA SER A 171 21.00 -17.43 -12.76
C SER A 171 21.18 -18.61 -13.73
N ASN A 172 22.36 -18.69 -14.31
CA ASN A 172 22.86 -19.81 -15.12
C ASN A 172 22.78 -21.14 -14.37
#